data_AF-A0A939KSW5-F1
#
_entry.id   AF-A0A939KSW5-F1
#
_cell.length_a   1.000
_cell.length_b   1.000
_cell.length_c   1.000
_cell.angle_alpha   90.00
_cell.angle_beta   90.00
_cell.angle_gamma   90.00
#
_symmetry.space_group_name_H-M   'P 1'
#
loop_
_entity.id
_entity.type
_entity.pdbx_description
1 polymer ?
#
loop_
_entity_poly.entity_id
_entity_poly.type
_entity_poly.pdbx_seq_one_letter_code
_entity_poly.pdbx_strand_id
1 'polypeptide(L)'
;MQSPNSVQTFLDNLKIKTKPQVSNPRLQSAIDELFRSNATIIGGTAGAIIYERITGNLVGGKSHNEKGRQRLIQLQRIIQQEPLNPDDSTIATNLLDDLQSALNLNIAP
;
A
#
# COMPACT_ATOMS: atom_id res chain seq x y z
N MET A 1 19.50 16.34 -7.25
CA MET A 1 18.82 15.33 -8.08
C MET A 1 18.86 14.03 -7.31
N GLN A 2 17.71 13.48 -6.89
CA GLN A 2 17.69 12.14 -6.29
C GLN A 2 17.79 11.13 -7.45
N SER A 3 18.74 10.20 -7.38
CA SER A 3 19.01 9.24 -8.45
C SER A 3 17.80 8.31 -8.69
N PRO A 4 17.50 7.92 -9.94
CA PRO A 4 16.42 6.99 -10.29
C PRO A 4 16.39 5.69 -9.48
N ASN A 5 17.54 5.28 -8.93
CA ASN A 5 17.67 4.09 -8.07
C ASN A 5 16.93 4.20 -6.73
N SER A 6 16.59 5.40 -6.23
CA SER A 6 15.93 5.53 -4.93
C SER A 6 14.50 4.97 -4.96
N VAL A 7 13.69 5.33 -5.96
CA VAL A 7 12.30 4.85 -6.08
C VAL A 7 12.27 3.32 -6.12
N GLN A 8 13.04 2.70 -7.01
CA GLN A 8 13.05 1.25 -7.17
C GLN A 8 13.47 0.54 -5.87
N THR A 9 14.45 1.08 -5.14
CA THR A 9 14.87 0.52 -3.84
C THR A 9 13.70 0.46 -2.84
N PHE A 10 12.90 1.53 -2.74
CA PHE A 10 11.74 1.53 -1.84
C PHE A 10 10.62 0.60 -2.33
N LEU A 11 10.39 0.52 -3.64
CA LEU A 11 9.41 -0.40 -4.22
C LEU A 11 9.80 -1.88 -4.02
N ASP A 12 11.10 -2.19 -4.08
CA ASP A 12 11.60 -3.54 -3.87
C ASP A 12 11.45 -4.03 -2.43
N ASN A 13 11.41 -3.10 -1.47
CA ASN A 13 11.20 -3.38 -0.05
C ASN A 13 9.71 -3.57 0.33
N LEU A 14 8.78 -3.33 -0.60
CA LEU A 14 7.37 -3.62 -0.35
C LEU A 14 7.15 -5.12 -0.19
N LYS A 15 6.37 -5.48 0.82
CA LYS A 15 6.01 -6.86 1.11
C LYS A 15 4.99 -7.40 0.11
N ILE A 16 4.07 -6.55 -0.37
CA ILE A 16 3.05 -6.90 -1.37
C ILE A 16 3.23 -6.05 -2.64
N LYS A 17 3.80 -6.65 -3.69
CA LYS A 17 4.10 -5.96 -4.96
C LYS A 17 3.00 -6.08 -5.99
N THR A 18 2.20 -7.13 -5.93
CA THR A 18 1.10 -7.42 -6.87
C THR A 18 -0.19 -7.67 -6.09
N LYS A 19 -1.33 -7.47 -6.75
CA LYS A 19 -2.65 -7.65 -6.14
C LYS A 19 -2.79 -9.07 -5.56
N PRO A 20 -2.86 -9.26 -4.23
CA PRO A 20 -3.09 -10.57 -3.64
C PRO A 20 -4.55 -10.98 -3.78
N GLN A 21 -4.82 -12.27 -3.58
CA GLN A 21 -6.17 -12.81 -3.43
C GLN A 21 -6.32 -13.34 -2.01
N VAL A 22 -7.46 -13.06 -1.39
CA VAL A 22 -7.75 -13.42 0.01
C VAL A 22 -9.15 -14.03 0.12
N SER A 23 -9.38 -14.76 1.21
CA SER A 23 -10.68 -15.41 1.43
C SER A 23 -11.71 -14.47 2.03
N ASN A 24 -11.30 -13.54 2.89
CA ASN A 24 -12.19 -12.58 3.52
C ASN A 24 -12.67 -11.53 2.49
N PRO A 25 -13.99 -11.42 2.22
CA PRO A 25 -14.50 -10.55 1.16
C PRO A 25 -14.33 -9.06 1.45
N ARG A 26 -14.31 -8.66 2.73
CA ARG A 26 -14.06 -7.26 3.11
C ARG A 26 -12.60 -6.89 2.91
N LEU A 27 -11.68 -7.80 3.24
CA LEU A 27 -10.26 -7.62 2.93
C LEU A 27 -10.03 -7.60 1.42
N GLN A 28 -10.66 -8.49 0.65
CA GLN A 28 -10.56 -8.50 -0.82
C GLN A 28 -11.05 -7.17 -1.42
N SER A 29 -12.16 -6.63 -0.92
CA SER A 29 -12.68 -5.33 -1.36
C SER A 29 -11.70 -4.19 -1.07
N ALA A 30 -11.02 -4.20 0.09
CA ALA A 30 -9.98 -3.22 0.40
C ALA A 30 -8.75 -3.38 -0.51
N ILE A 31 -8.35 -4.61 -0.84
CA ILE A 31 -7.28 -4.93 -1.80
C ILE A 31 -7.62 -4.42 -3.19
N ASP A 32 -8.84 -4.62 -3.66
CA ASP A 32 -9.29 -4.16 -4.99
C ASP A 32 -9.18 -2.63 -5.13
N GLU A 33 -9.42 -1.91 -4.04
CA GLU A 33 -9.28 -0.46 -3.99
C GLU A 33 -7.82 0.02 -3.94
N LEU A 34 -6.94 -0.80 -3.35
CA LEU A 34 -5.50 -0.55 -3.26
C LEU A 34 -4.79 -0.84 -4.58
N PHE A 35 -5.25 -1.86 -5.32
CA PHE A 35 -4.65 -2.35 -6.56
C PHE A 35 -5.64 -2.23 -7.73
N ARG A 36 -5.51 -1.14 -8.47
CA ARG A 36 -6.28 -0.94 -9.71
C ARG A 36 -5.65 -1.67 -10.88
N SER A 37 -6.48 -2.20 -11.77
CA SER A 37 -6.04 -3.00 -12.94
C SER A 37 -5.18 -2.22 -13.94
N ASN A 38 -5.28 -0.89 -13.95
CA ASN A 38 -4.52 0.00 -14.84
C ASN A 38 -3.34 0.69 -14.14
N ALA A 39 -2.91 0.20 -12.97
CA ALA A 39 -1.78 0.77 -12.27
C ALA A 39 -0.48 0.60 -13.07
N THR A 40 0.28 1.68 -13.22
CA THR A 40 1.58 1.69 -13.91
C THR A 40 2.77 1.46 -12.96
N ILE A 41 2.52 1.48 -11.65
CA ILE A 41 3.51 1.30 -10.59
C ILE A 41 3.10 0.09 -9.74
N ILE A 42 4.06 -0.76 -9.41
CA ILE A 42 3.85 -1.93 -8.55
C ILE A 42 3.52 -1.52 -7.10
N GLY A 43 2.97 -2.43 -6.30
CA GLY A 43 2.64 -2.15 -4.90
C GLY A 43 1.40 -1.27 -4.69
N GLY A 44 0.62 -1.06 -5.75
CA GLY A 44 -0.66 -0.35 -5.69
C GLY A 44 -0.53 1.04 -5.10
N THR A 45 -1.43 1.39 -4.18
CA THR A 45 -1.46 2.72 -3.55
C THR A 45 -0.18 3.02 -2.77
N ALA A 46 0.46 2.04 -2.12
CA ALA A 46 1.72 2.25 -1.40
C ALA A 46 2.85 2.64 -2.36
N GLY A 47 2.97 1.92 -3.48
CA GLY A 47 3.96 2.24 -4.51
C GLY A 47 3.75 3.59 -5.17
N ALA A 48 2.49 3.98 -5.42
CA ALA A 48 2.17 5.32 -5.91
C ALA A 48 2.61 6.41 -4.93
N ILE A 49 2.36 6.25 -3.63
CA ILE A 49 2.80 7.21 -2.60
C ILE A 49 4.32 7.31 -2.54
N ILE A 50 5.04 6.17 -2.61
CA ILE A 50 6.50 6.15 -2.65
C ILE A 50 7.02 6.96 -3.85
N TYR A 51 6.46 6.72 -5.04
CA TYR A 51 6.83 7.45 -6.25
C TYR A 51 6.58 8.96 -6.10
N GLU A 52 5.38 9.35 -5.68
CA GLU A 52 4.98 10.75 -5.51
C GLU A 52 5.89 11.48 -4.52
N ARG A 53 6.18 10.83 -3.39
CA ARG A 53 7.02 11.40 -2.33
C ARG A 53 8.46 11.63 -2.77
N ILE A 54 9.02 10.70 -3.53
CA ILE A 54 10.43 10.76 -3.95
C ILE A 54 10.62 11.69 -5.15
N THR A 55 9.70 11.64 -6.12
CA THR A 55 9.84 12.37 -7.38
C THR A 55 9.20 13.75 -7.35
N GLY A 56 8.23 13.98 -6.46
CA GLY A 56 7.36 15.15 -6.47
C GLY A 56 6.27 15.11 -7.54
N ASN A 57 6.23 14.07 -8.39
CA ASN A 57 5.28 13.95 -9.49
C ASN A 57 4.08 13.09 -9.11
N LEU A 58 2.86 13.56 -9.41
CA LEU A 58 1.62 12.83 -9.15
C LEU A 58 1.42 11.66 -10.11
N VAL A 59 0.92 10.55 -9.61
CA VAL A 59 0.50 9.42 -10.44
C VAL A 59 -0.95 9.64 -10.84
N GLY A 60 -1.26 9.72 -12.13
CA GLY A 60 -2.64 9.94 -12.61
C GLY A 60 -3.23 11.31 -12.23
N GLY A 61 -2.39 12.30 -11.90
CA GLY A 61 -2.79 13.70 -11.68
C GLY A 61 -3.46 14.01 -10.34
N LYS A 62 -3.50 13.07 -9.40
CA LYS A 62 -4.05 13.26 -8.04
C LYS A 62 -3.12 12.64 -7.01
N SER A 63 -2.99 13.28 -5.85
CA SER A 63 -2.17 12.71 -4.76
C SER A 63 -2.82 11.47 -4.16
N HIS A 64 -1.99 10.46 -3.91
CA HIS A 64 -2.36 9.22 -3.26
C HIS A 64 -2.23 9.23 -1.74
N ASN A 65 -1.70 10.31 -1.13
CA ASN A 65 -1.45 10.38 0.31
C ASN A 65 -2.75 10.27 1.14
N GLU A 66 -3.75 11.10 0.83
CA GLU A 66 -5.03 11.12 1.54
C GLU A 66 -5.77 9.78 1.38
N LYS A 67 -5.84 9.26 0.15
CA LYS A 67 -6.41 7.94 -0.12
C LYS A 67 -5.66 6.85 0.65
N GLY A 68 -4.34 6.91 0.73
CA GLY A 68 -3.51 6.00 1.51
C GLY A 68 -3.88 5.98 2.99
N ARG A 69 -4.05 7.15 3.62
CA ARG A 69 -4.46 7.26 5.03
C ARG A 69 -5.84 6.65 5.30
N GLN A 70 -6.79 6.89 4.40
CA GLN A 70 -8.13 6.29 4.50
C GLN A 70 -8.08 4.76 4.41
N ARG A 71 -7.25 4.21 3.52
CA ARG A 71 -7.07 2.76 3.37
C ARG A 71 -6.32 2.14 4.55
N LEU A 72 -5.36 2.85 5.13
CA LEU A 72 -4.67 2.44 6.35
C LEU A 72 -5.66 2.25 7.51
N ILE A 73 -6.55 3.22 7.74
CA ILE A 73 -7.61 3.11 8.77
C ILE A 73 -8.55 1.95 8.46
N GLN A 74 -8.91 1.76 7.19
CA GLN A 74 -9.77 0.64 6.77
C GLN A 74 -9.13 -0.72 7.08
N LEU A 75 -7.84 -0.90 6.76
CA LEU A 75 -7.11 -2.15 7.05
C LEU A 75 -7.00 -2.40 8.55
N GLN A 76 -6.70 -1.37 9.35
CA GLN A 76 -6.68 -1.49 10.82
C GLN A 76 -8.01 -2.00 11.37
N ARG A 77 -9.13 -1.48 10.88
CA ARG A 77 -10.47 -1.95 11.26
C ARG A 77 -10.72 -3.38 10.84
N ILE A 78 -10.35 -3.76 9.61
CA ILE A 78 -10.51 -5.13 9.11
C ILE A 78 -9.72 -6.11 9.99
N ILE A 79 -8.45 -5.82 10.27
CA ILE A 79 -7.60 -6.66 11.13
C ILE A 79 -8.20 -6.83 12.53
N GLN A 80 -8.83 -5.79 13.07
CA GLN A 80 -9.41 -5.83 14.42
C GLN A 80 -10.78 -6.49 14.49
N GLN A 81 -11.59 -6.41 13.44
CA GLN A 81 -13.02 -6.70 13.49
C GLN A 81 -13.43 -7.93 12.68
N GLU A 82 -12.65 -8.32 11.67
CA GLU A 82 -13.00 -9.42 10.79
C GLU A 82 -12.33 -10.72 11.23
N PRO A 83 -13.01 -11.88 11.13
CA PRO A 83 -12.37 -13.17 11.28
C PRO A 83 -11.48 -13.42 10.05
N LEU A 84 -10.17 -13.28 10.23
CA LEU A 84 -9.17 -13.58 9.20
C LEU A 84 -8.53 -14.94 9.47
N ASN A 85 -8.35 -15.74 8.42
CA ASN A 85 -7.48 -16.91 8.50
C ASN A 85 -5.99 -16.44 8.61
N PRO A 86 -5.04 -17.33 8.95
CA PRO A 86 -3.64 -16.94 9.13
C PRO A 86 -3.00 -16.28 7.90
N ASP A 87 -3.36 -16.72 6.70
CA ASP A 87 -2.81 -16.20 5.44
C ASP A 87 -3.35 -14.78 5.16
N ASP A 88 -4.67 -14.60 5.25
CA ASP A 88 -5.35 -13.31 5.11
C ASP A 88 -4.85 -12.30 6.15
N SER A 89 -4.63 -12.75 7.39
CA SER A 89 -4.08 -11.91 8.47
C SER A 89 -2.65 -11.44 8.15
N THR A 90 -1.82 -12.34 7.61
CA THR A 90 -0.46 -12.02 7.16
C THR A 90 -0.49 -11.00 6.02
N ILE A 91 -1.36 -11.20 5.03
CA ILE A 91 -1.53 -10.29 3.89
C ILE A 91 -2.02 -8.92 4.36
N ALA A 92 -3.04 -8.88 5.23
CA ALA A 92 -3.58 -7.62 5.76
C ALA A 92 -2.53 -6.82 6.55
N THR A 93 -1.74 -7.50 7.39
CA THR A 93 -0.65 -6.89 8.16
C THR A 93 0.45 -6.36 7.23
N ASN A 94 0.84 -7.12 6.22
CA ASN A 94 1.86 -6.68 5.25
C ASN A 94 1.39 -5.46 4.43
N LEU A 95 0.11 -5.42 4.03
CA LEU A 95 -0.48 -4.25 3.35
C LEU A 95 -0.51 -3.02 4.26
N LEU A 96 -0.80 -3.21 5.55
CA LEU A 96 -0.80 -2.13 6.53
C LEU A 96 0.62 -1.55 6.71
N ASP A 97 1.62 -2.42 6.86
CA ASP A 97 3.02 -2.03 7.03
C ASP A 97 3.58 -1.30 5.79
N ASP A 98 3.24 -1.79 4.60
CA ASP A 98 3.62 -1.16 3.33
C ASP A 98 3.04 0.25 3.22
N LEU A 99 1.77 0.45 3.58
CA LEU A 99 1.13 1.77 3.60
C LEU A 99 1.72 2.69 4.68
N GLN A 100 1.97 2.18 5.89
CA GLN A 100 2.60 2.95 6.96
C GLN A 100 3.99 3.45 6.55
N SER A 101 4.78 2.56 5.94
CA SER A 101 6.12 2.88 5.44
C SER A 101 6.06 3.90 4.31
N ALA A 102 5.16 3.71 3.34
CA ALA A 102 4.97 4.63 2.23
C ALA A 102 4.55 6.04 2.70
N LEU A 103 3.68 6.11 3.72
CA LEU A 103 3.21 7.35 4.34
C LEU A 103 4.20 7.96 5.35
N ASN A 104 5.37 7.35 5.55
CA ASN A 104 6.35 7.76 6.57
C ASN A 104 5.76 7.80 8.00
N LEU A 105 4.88 6.86 8.34
CA LEU A 105 4.28 6.77 9.68
C LEU A 105 5.05 5.84 10.63
N ASN A 106 5.85 4.91 10.08
CA ASN A 106 6.76 4.07 10.85
C ASN A 106 8.18 4.63 10.75
N ILE A 107 8.41 5.79 11.37
CA ILE A 107 9.77 6.28 11.63
C ILE A 107 10.11 5.84 13.05
N ALA A 108 10.78 4.69 13.18
CA ALA A 108 11.68 4.55 14.32
C ALA A 108 12.82 5.57 14.11
N PRO A 109 13.18 6.37 15.14
CA PRO A 109 14.33 7.27 15.04
C PRO A 109 15.63 6.54 14.71
#